data_AF-A0A2D7DVQ0-F1
#
_entry.id   AF-A0A2D7DVQ0-F1
#
_cell.length_a   1.000
_cell.length_b   1.000
_cell.length_c   1.000
_cell.angle_alpha   90.00
_cell.angle_beta   90.00
_cell.angle_gamma   90.00
#
_symmetry.space_group_name_H-M   'P 1'
#
loop_
_entity.id
_entity.type
_entity.pdbx_description
1 polymer ?
#
loop_
_entity_poly.entity_id
_entity_poly.type
_entity_poly.pdbx_seq_one_letter_code
_entity_poly.pdbx_strand_id
1 'polypeptide(L)'
;MFLFRKALFPLKIAYDSVIRLRQLAYKYSIIKSHRFSFPIIVVGNLSTGGTGKTPMIDYLLQKFTNKTTLGVLSRGYGRKSSGFFKLSKFSTASDVGDEPLMLLKKHPNTIITVGENRFKAIKKIVENYPKVKSIILDDGMQHLKVIPSFKILLTTFDKPWFKDELLPIGNLRANKSQSKHADVVVVTKCPHNIDLKTKIFYKKKLSINKNQKLFFYNYFI
;
A
#
# COMPACT_ATOMS: atom_id res chain seq x y z
N MET A 1 -18.57 -10.76 23.68
CA MET A 1 -17.41 -10.41 22.81
C MET A 1 -16.15 -11.26 23.08
N PHE A 2 -15.86 -11.67 24.34
CA PHE A 2 -14.64 -12.42 24.68
C PHE A 2 -14.61 -13.88 24.21
N LEU A 3 -15.74 -14.61 24.28
CA LEU A 3 -15.85 -16.00 23.80
C LEU A 3 -15.68 -16.11 22.27
N PHE A 4 -16.26 -15.19 21.51
CA PHE A 4 -16.18 -15.19 20.04
C PHE A 4 -14.74 -15.01 19.53
N ARG A 5 -13.93 -14.21 20.22
CA ARG A 5 -12.50 -14.02 19.90
C ARG A 5 -11.65 -15.27 20.19
N LYS A 6 -12.01 -16.07 21.21
CA LYS A 6 -11.34 -17.35 21.49
C LYS A 6 -11.61 -18.38 20.40
N ALA A 7 -12.85 -18.45 19.91
CA ALA A 7 -13.22 -19.36 18.82
C ALA A 7 -12.47 -19.06 17.51
N LEU A 8 -12.18 -17.78 17.23
CA LEU A 8 -11.43 -17.36 16.05
C LEU A 8 -9.91 -17.48 16.18
N PHE A 9 -9.40 -17.83 17.36
CA PHE A 9 -7.97 -17.88 17.64
C PHE A 9 -7.22 -18.97 16.84
N PRO A 10 -7.73 -20.21 16.73
CA PRO A 10 -7.11 -21.22 15.86
C PRO A 10 -7.07 -20.78 14.39
N LEU A 11 -8.13 -20.12 13.92
CA LEU A 11 -8.21 -19.62 12.55
C LEU A 11 -7.19 -18.49 12.29
N LYS A 12 -6.94 -17.62 13.28
CA LYS A 12 -5.85 -16.64 13.24
C LYS A 12 -4.48 -17.32 13.10
N ILE A 13 -4.22 -18.38 13.88
CA ILE A 13 -2.94 -19.10 13.80
C ILE A 13 -2.76 -19.71 12.42
N ALA A 14 -3.79 -20.37 11.88
CA ALA A 14 -3.75 -20.92 10.53
C ALA A 14 -3.46 -19.83 9.47
N TYR A 15 -4.15 -18.69 9.57
CA TYR A 15 -3.94 -17.55 8.67
C TYR A 15 -2.52 -16.97 8.77
N ASP A 16 -2.00 -16.80 10.00
CA ASP A 16 -0.62 -16.35 10.24
C ASP A 16 0.40 -17.32 9.62
N SER A 17 0.21 -18.63 9.85
CA SER A 17 1.08 -19.68 9.30
C SER A 17 1.13 -19.64 7.78
N VAL A 18 -0.01 -19.51 7.09
CA VAL A 18 -0.06 -19.38 5.62
C VAL A 18 0.72 -18.15 5.15
N ILE A 19 0.56 -17.01 5.81
CA ILE A 19 1.31 -15.79 5.47
C ILE A 19 2.81 -16.00 5.64
N ARG A 20 3.23 -16.58 6.77
CA ARG A 20 4.66 -16.82 7.07
C ARG A 20 5.29 -17.82 6.12
N LEU A 21 4.63 -18.93 5.84
CA LEU A 21 5.10 -19.93 4.88
C LEU A 21 5.31 -19.29 3.50
N ARG A 22 4.34 -18.49 3.03
CA ARG A 22 4.49 -17.74 1.79
C ARG A 22 5.68 -16.79 1.83
N GLN A 23 5.86 -16.04 2.92
CA GLN A 23 7.01 -15.14 3.07
C GLN A 23 8.34 -15.87 3.06
N LEU A 24 8.43 -17.02 3.73
CA LEU A 24 9.62 -17.87 3.75
C LEU A 24 9.93 -18.41 2.35
N ALA A 25 8.91 -18.81 1.59
CA ALA A 25 9.09 -19.25 0.21
C ALA A 25 9.71 -18.17 -0.69
N TYR A 26 9.33 -16.89 -0.51
CA TYR A 26 10.00 -15.78 -1.19
C TYR A 26 11.38 -15.47 -0.61
N LYS A 27 11.54 -15.51 0.73
CA LYS A 27 12.82 -15.25 1.40
C LYS A 27 13.91 -16.22 0.96
N TYR A 28 13.58 -17.51 0.85
CA TYR A 28 14.49 -18.56 0.38
C TYR A 28 14.45 -18.74 -1.15
N SER A 29 13.81 -17.82 -1.88
CA SER A 29 13.77 -17.82 -3.35
C SER A 29 13.19 -19.10 -3.99
N ILE A 30 12.40 -19.88 -3.23
CA ILE A 30 11.55 -20.96 -3.74
C ILE A 30 10.56 -20.39 -4.75
N ILE A 31 10.03 -19.20 -4.47
CA ILE A 31 9.26 -18.39 -5.43
C ILE A 31 10.09 -17.18 -5.84
N LYS A 32 10.23 -16.99 -7.16
CA LYS A 32 11.03 -15.89 -7.72
C LYS A 32 10.34 -14.53 -7.52
N SER A 33 11.12 -13.58 -7.01
CA SER A 33 10.81 -12.14 -7.03
C SER A 33 11.56 -11.45 -8.17
N HIS A 34 10.98 -10.37 -8.70
CA HIS A 34 11.53 -9.65 -9.84
C HIS A 34 11.80 -8.19 -9.47
N ARG A 35 12.98 -7.70 -9.83
CA ARG A 35 13.35 -6.29 -9.79
C ARG A 35 13.19 -5.69 -11.19
N PHE A 36 12.83 -4.41 -11.25
CA PHE A 36 12.76 -3.64 -12.49
C PHE A 36 13.90 -2.62 -12.51
N SER A 37 14.29 -2.17 -13.71
CA SER A 37 15.41 -1.24 -13.92
C SER A 37 15.14 0.20 -13.44
N PHE A 38 13.90 0.51 -13.09
CA PHE A 38 13.48 1.82 -12.61
C PHE A 38 12.79 1.72 -11.24
N PRO A 39 12.68 2.84 -10.50
CA PRO A 39 12.10 2.84 -9.17
C PRO A 39 10.65 2.36 -9.13
N ILE A 40 10.38 1.44 -8.21
CA ILE A 40 9.02 1.05 -7.84
C ILE A 40 8.77 1.50 -6.40
N ILE A 41 7.82 2.41 -6.23
CA ILE A 41 7.42 2.98 -4.94
C ILE A 41 6.12 2.33 -4.51
N VAL A 42 6.12 1.59 -3.41
CA VAL A 42 4.91 1.00 -2.85
C VAL A 42 4.30 1.95 -1.83
N VAL A 43 3.00 2.22 -1.97
CA VAL A 43 2.19 2.87 -0.93
C VAL A 43 1.16 1.85 -0.46
N GLY A 44 1.16 1.52 0.82
CA GLY A 44 0.17 0.58 1.35
C GLY A 44 0.05 0.61 2.86
N ASN A 45 -0.73 -0.33 3.38
CA ASN A 45 -1.01 -0.46 4.80
C ASN A 45 -1.07 -1.94 5.22
N LEU A 46 -1.08 -2.17 6.53
CA LEU A 46 -1.26 -3.52 7.09
C LEU A 46 -2.73 -3.89 7.30
N SER A 47 -3.64 -2.92 7.31
CA SER A 47 -5.08 -3.12 7.55
C SER A 47 -5.90 -3.18 6.25
N THR A 48 -7.14 -3.64 6.29
CA THR A 48 -8.14 -3.52 5.22
C THR A 48 -8.78 -2.13 5.14
N GLY A 49 -8.63 -1.29 6.18
CA GLY A 49 -9.32 0.00 6.27
C GLY A 49 -8.68 1.18 5.51
N GLY A 50 -9.45 2.28 5.41
CA GLY A 50 -9.04 3.53 4.78
C GLY A 50 -7.95 4.28 5.56
N THR A 51 -6.69 4.05 5.15
CA THR A 51 -5.47 4.60 5.78
C THR A 51 -4.91 5.85 5.12
N GLY A 52 -5.59 6.39 4.10
CA GLY A 52 -5.14 7.58 3.38
C GLY A 52 -4.17 7.30 2.23
N LYS A 53 -4.25 6.10 1.63
CA LYS A 53 -3.45 5.74 0.46
C LYS A 53 -3.69 6.70 -0.71
N THR A 54 -4.95 6.97 -1.06
CA THR A 54 -5.28 7.82 -2.20
C THR A 54 -4.77 9.26 -2.03
N PRO A 55 -4.97 9.93 -0.87
CA PRO A 55 -4.31 11.21 -0.57
C PRO A 55 -2.77 11.15 -0.60
N MET A 56 -2.16 10.07 -0.12
CA MET A 56 -0.71 9.91 -0.19
C MET A 56 -0.22 9.77 -1.64
N ILE A 57 -0.91 9.00 -2.47
CA ILE A 57 -0.57 8.85 -3.90
C ILE A 57 -0.75 10.18 -4.62
N ASP A 58 -1.85 10.90 -4.36
CA ASP A 58 -2.10 12.25 -4.87
C ASP A 58 -0.95 13.21 -4.51
N TYR A 59 -0.52 13.22 -3.24
CA TYR A 59 0.64 13.99 -2.79
C TYR A 59 1.93 13.64 -3.55
N LEU A 60 2.20 12.34 -3.75
CA LEU A 60 3.39 11.89 -4.50
C LEU A 60 3.33 12.32 -5.96
N LEU A 61 2.17 12.21 -6.61
CA LEU A 61 1.98 12.68 -7.98
C LEU A 61 2.24 14.18 -8.09
N GLN A 62 1.63 14.99 -7.23
CA GLN A 62 1.86 16.44 -7.21
C GLN A 62 3.35 16.79 -7.02
N LYS A 63 4.05 16.05 -6.15
CA LYS A 63 5.45 16.36 -5.82
C LYS A 63 6.46 15.95 -6.91
N PHE A 64 6.16 14.91 -7.68
CA PHE A 64 7.15 14.24 -8.52
C PHE A 64 6.82 14.20 -10.02
N THR A 65 5.59 14.49 -10.45
CA THR A 65 5.22 14.49 -11.89
C THR A 65 6.04 15.49 -12.72
N ASN A 66 6.48 16.61 -12.13
CA ASN A 66 7.35 17.58 -12.82
C ASN A 66 8.83 17.15 -12.87
N LYS A 67 9.21 16.10 -12.13
CA LYS A 67 10.60 15.62 -12.01
C LYS A 67 10.86 14.32 -12.76
N THR A 68 9.82 13.51 -12.95
CA THR A 68 9.91 12.20 -13.60
C THR A 68 8.56 11.80 -14.16
N THR A 69 8.55 11.05 -15.26
CA THR A 69 7.33 10.44 -15.79
C THR A 69 6.88 9.31 -14.88
N LEU A 70 5.79 9.54 -14.14
CA LEU A 70 5.22 8.59 -13.20
C LEU A 70 4.09 7.77 -13.83
N GLY A 71 4.10 6.47 -13.53
CA GLY A 71 2.95 5.60 -13.65
C GLY A 71 2.34 5.30 -12.29
N VAL A 72 1.03 5.09 -12.24
CA VAL A 72 0.32 4.54 -11.08
C VAL A 72 -0.29 3.21 -11.48
N LEU A 73 -0.10 2.20 -10.63
CA LEU A 73 -0.78 0.93 -10.75
C LEU A 73 -1.58 0.66 -9.47
N SER A 74 -2.90 0.71 -9.61
CA SER A 74 -3.84 0.30 -8.57
C SER A 74 -4.38 -1.10 -8.83
N ARG A 75 -5.01 -1.68 -7.80
CA ARG A 75 -5.75 -2.93 -7.95
C ARG A 75 -7.06 -2.72 -8.72
N GLY A 76 -7.68 -1.54 -8.56
CA GLY A 76 -9.03 -1.28 -9.06
C GLY A 76 -10.10 -2.08 -8.31
N TYR A 77 -10.21 -1.89 -7.00
CA TYR A 77 -11.20 -2.61 -6.18
C TYR A 77 -12.63 -2.29 -6.62
N GLY A 78 -13.50 -3.30 -6.67
CA GLY A 78 -14.93 -3.15 -7.02
C GLY A 78 -15.22 -2.96 -8.50
N ARG A 79 -14.20 -2.95 -9.38
CA ARG A 79 -14.41 -2.84 -10.82
C ARG A 79 -14.93 -4.14 -11.44
N LYS A 80 -15.64 -4.02 -12.57
CA LYS A 80 -16.11 -5.14 -13.40
C LYS A 80 -15.09 -5.58 -14.44
N SER A 81 -14.20 -4.69 -14.88
CA SER A 81 -13.13 -5.07 -15.81
C SER A 81 -12.11 -6.02 -15.15
N SER A 82 -11.46 -6.85 -15.95
CA SER A 82 -10.43 -7.76 -15.46
C SER A 82 -9.10 -7.54 -16.19
N GLY A 83 -8.00 -7.91 -15.54
CA GLY A 83 -6.67 -7.80 -16.13
C GLY A 83 -6.15 -6.37 -16.19
N PHE A 84 -5.15 -6.14 -17.02
CA PHE A 84 -4.52 -4.83 -17.14
C PHE A 84 -5.40 -3.87 -17.94
N PHE A 85 -5.66 -2.70 -17.39
CA PHE A 85 -6.43 -1.65 -18.05
C PHE A 85 -5.80 -0.28 -17.78
N LYS A 86 -5.61 0.52 -18.82
CA LYS A 86 -5.16 1.92 -18.72
C LYS A 86 -6.39 2.82 -18.67
N LEU A 87 -6.47 3.67 -17.67
CA LEU A 87 -7.55 4.62 -17.55
C LEU A 87 -7.51 5.64 -18.69
N SER A 88 -8.69 6.09 -19.11
CA SER A 88 -8.89 7.19 -20.04
C SER A 88 -9.92 8.17 -19.45
N LYS A 89 -10.04 9.36 -20.05
CA LYS A 89 -11.06 10.35 -19.66
C LYS A 89 -12.50 9.84 -19.76
N PHE A 90 -12.72 8.74 -20.48
CA PHE A 90 -14.02 8.10 -20.67
C PHE A 90 -14.23 6.90 -19.73
N SER A 91 -13.22 6.52 -18.94
CA SER A 91 -13.36 5.42 -17.98
C SER A 91 -14.38 5.75 -16.90
N THR A 92 -15.19 4.76 -16.55
CA THR A 92 -16.18 4.86 -15.47
C THR A 92 -15.66 4.20 -14.20
N ALA A 93 -16.29 4.49 -13.06
CA ALA A 93 -15.97 3.81 -11.80
C ALA A 93 -16.19 2.29 -11.90
N SER A 94 -17.15 1.84 -12.73
CA SER A 94 -17.37 0.41 -12.96
C SER A 94 -16.20 -0.24 -13.69
N ASP A 95 -15.51 0.49 -14.56
CA ASP A 95 -14.37 -0.03 -15.31
C ASP A 95 -13.12 -0.14 -14.45
N VAL A 96 -12.86 0.84 -13.58
CA VAL A 96 -11.53 1.02 -12.98
C VAL A 96 -11.53 1.19 -11.46
N GLY A 97 -12.71 1.36 -10.85
CA GLY A 97 -12.89 1.69 -9.44
C GLY A 97 -12.86 3.20 -9.17
N ASP A 98 -13.41 3.60 -8.03
CA ASP A 98 -13.56 5.01 -7.66
C ASP A 98 -12.22 5.70 -7.38
N GLU A 99 -11.32 5.05 -6.63
CA GLU A 99 -10.03 5.65 -6.24
C GLU A 99 -9.13 5.94 -7.46
N PRO A 100 -8.93 5.01 -8.42
CA PRO A 100 -8.14 5.28 -9.61
C PRO A 100 -8.77 6.35 -10.50
N LEU A 101 -10.10 6.38 -10.61
CA LEU A 101 -10.81 7.39 -11.38
C LEU A 101 -10.65 8.78 -10.77
N MET A 102 -10.73 8.90 -9.44
CA MET A 102 -10.49 10.15 -8.74
C MET A 102 -9.06 10.66 -8.99
N LEU A 103 -8.05 9.77 -8.93
CA LEU A 103 -6.67 10.14 -9.24
C LEU A 103 -6.52 10.66 -10.68
N LEU A 104 -7.18 10.03 -11.66
CA LEU A 104 -7.14 10.47 -13.05
C LEU A 104 -7.76 11.85 -13.24
N LYS A 105 -8.88 12.14 -12.59
CA LYS A 105 -9.52 13.46 -12.66
C LYS A 105 -8.59 14.57 -12.16
N LYS A 106 -7.82 14.30 -11.09
CA LYS A 106 -6.84 15.26 -10.54
C LYS A 106 -5.55 15.32 -11.36
N HIS A 107 -5.14 14.21 -11.97
CA HIS A 107 -3.87 14.07 -12.68
C HIS A 107 -4.07 13.54 -14.11
N PRO A 108 -4.75 14.31 -15.00
CA PRO A 108 -5.16 13.82 -16.32
C PRO A 108 -3.99 13.43 -17.24
N ASN A 109 -2.80 13.96 -16.98
CA ASN A 109 -1.59 13.70 -17.76
C ASN A 109 -0.75 12.53 -17.23
N THR A 110 -1.16 11.89 -16.12
CA THR A 110 -0.43 10.77 -15.51
C THR A 110 -0.93 9.44 -16.08
N ILE A 111 -0.02 8.48 -16.27
CA ILE A 111 -0.39 7.13 -16.66
C ILE A 111 -0.93 6.39 -15.45
N ILE A 112 -2.26 6.34 -15.32
CA ILE A 112 -2.94 5.59 -14.26
C ILE A 112 -3.52 4.32 -14.84
N THR A 113 -3.23 3.21 -14.18
CA THR A 113 -3.59 1.86 -14.62
C THR A 113 -4.11 1.03 -13.47
N VAL A 114 -4.85 -0.01 -13.80
CA VAL A 114 -5.37 -1.00 -12.85
C VAL A 114 -5.01 -2.41 -13.31
N GLY A 115 -4.75 -3.30 -12.35
CA GLY A 115 -4.49 -4.70 -12.62
C GLY A 115 -4.31 -5.54 -11.35
N GLU A 116 -4.94 -6.72 -11.31
CA GLU A 116 -4.89 -7.60 -10.14
C GLU A 116 -3.49 -8.19 -9.95
N ASN A 117 -2.87 -8.62 -11.05
CA ASN A 117 -1.52 -9.16 -11.06
C ASN A 117 -0.50 -8.05 -11.30
N ARG A 118 0.10 -7.55 -10.20
CA ARG A 118 1.01 -6.40 -10.26
C ARG A 118 2.23 -6.65 -11.14
N PHE A 119 2.78 -7.86 -11.11
CA PHE A 119 3.94 -8.19 -11.95
C PHE A 119 3.59 -8.13 -13.44
N LYS A 120 2.49 -8.76 -13.87
CA LYS A 120 2.04 -8.72 -15.26
C LYS A 120 1.65 -7.29 -15.68
N ALA A 121 0.99 -6.54 -14.81
CA ALA A 121 0.59 -5.18 -15.07
C ALA A 121 1.79 -4.23 -15.21
N ILE A 122 2.80 -4.33 -14.33
CA ILE A 122 4.04 -3.55 -14.47
C ILE A 122 4.73 -3.86 -15.80
N LYS A 123 4.84 -5.13 -16.21
CA LYS A 123 5.38 -5.49 -17.53
C LYS A 123 4.65 -4.77 -18.66
N LYS A 124 3.32 -4.80 -18.65
CA LYS A 124 2.50 -4.08 -19.65
C LYS A 124 2.71 -2.57 -19.60
N ILE A 125 2.93 -1.97 -18.43
CA ILE A 125 3.26 -0.54 -18.32
C ILE A 125 4.59 -0.24 -19.02
N VAL A 126 5.60 -1.09 -18.79
CA VAL A 126 6.94 -0.93 -19.39
C VAL A 126 6.89 -1.10 -20.90
N GLU A 127 6.16 -2.11 -21.38
CA GLU A 127 5.98 -2.39 -22.81
C GLU A 127 5.22 -1.27 -23.53
N ASN A 128 4.09 -0.83 -22.96
CA ASN A 128 3.20 0.12 -23.63
C ASN A 128 3.60 1.59 -23.41
N TYR A 129 4.37 1.89 -22.36
CA TYR A 129 4.74 3.25 -21.98
C TYR A 129 6.24 3.35 -21.61
N PRO A 130 7.15 3.21 -22.59
CA PRO A 130 8.59 3.19 -22.35
C PRO A 130 9.16 4.50 -21.77
N LYS A 131 8.38 5.59 -21.82
CA LYS A 131 8.71 6.87 -21.19
C LYS A 131 8.53 6.87 -19.67
N VAL A 132 7.76 5.93 -19.09
CA VAL A 132 7.59 5.83 -17.63
C VAL A 132 8.93 5.49 -16.99
N LYS A 133 9.36 6.34 -16.04
CA LYS A 133 10.65 6.19 -15.33
C LYS A 133 10.48 5.85 -13.86
N SER A 134 9.25 5.80 -13.34
CA SER A 134 8.97 5.32 -11.98
C SER A 134 7.50 4.92 -11.87
N ILE A 135 7.19 3.93 -11.03
CA ILE A 135 5.83 3.45 -10.81
C ILE A 135 5.47 3.51 -9.32
N ILE A 136 4.32 4.10 -9.01
CA ILE A 136 3.67 4.02 -7.71
C ILE A 136 2.70 2.83 -7.71
N LEU A 137 2.92 1.89 -6.79
CA LEU A 137 2.05 0.74 -6.56
C LEU A 137 1.13 1.01 -5.38
N ASP A 138 -0.16 1.10 -5.65
CA ASP A 138 -1.20 1.12 -4.62
C ASP A 138 -1.44 -0.29 -4.07
N ASP A 139 -1.32 -0.41 -2.75
CA ASP A 139 -1.54 -1.64 -1.99
C ASP A 139 -0.57 -2.77 -2.34
N GLY A 140 0.69 -2.42 -2.60
CA GLY A 140 1.75 -3.36 -2.95
C GLY A 140 2.42 -4.06 -1.76
N MET A 141 2.06 -3.75 -0.51
CA MET A 141 2.80 -4.21 0.68
C MET A 141 2.83 -5.74 0.81
N GLN A 142 1.80 -6.45 0.35
CA GLN A 142 1.76 -7.93 0.38
C GLN A 142 2.25 -8.58 -0.93
N HIS A 143 2.63 -7.79 -1.94
CA HIS A 143 2.97 -8.28 -3.27
C HIS A 143 4.47 -8.62 -3.39
N LEU A 144 4.85 -9.80 -2.90
CA LEU A 144 6.25 -10.26 -2.80
C LEU A 144 6.92 -10.57 -4.15
N LYS A 145 6.14 -10.77 -5.23
CA LYS A 145 6.69 -11.10 -6.56
C LYS A 145 7.43 -9.92 -7.21
N VAL A 146 7.22 -8.70 -6.72
CA VAL A 146 7.91 -7.50 -7.19
C VAL A 146 8.77 -6.99 -6.05
N ILE A 147 10.05 -6.72 -6.33
CA ILE A 147 10.99 -6.10 -5.38
C ILE A 147 10.87 -4.59 -5.57
N PRO A 148 10.24 -3.85 -4.64
CA PRO A 148 10.17 -2.41 -4.74
C PRO A 148 11.49 -1.76 -4.35
N SER A 149 11.71 -0.55 -4.86
CA SER A 149 12.86 0.29 -4.51
C SER A 149 12.61 1.08 -3.23
N PHE A 150 11.34 1.39 -2.93
CA PHE A 150 10.95 2.16 -1.76
C PHE A 150 9.54 1.78 -1.29
N LYS A 151 9.31 1.71 0.02
CA LYS A 151 8.03 1.37 0.63
C LYS A 151 7.58 2.41 1.66
N ILE A 152 6.39 2.96 1.43
CA ILE A 152 5.69 3.86 2.32
C ILE A 152 4.53 3.09 2.95
N LEU A 153 4.59 2.93 4.28
CA LEU A 153 3.57 2.26 5.06
C LEU A 153 2.70 3.28 5.81
N LEU A 154 1.39 3.19 5.61
CA LEU A 154 0.41 4.08 6.20
C LEU A 154 -0.31 3.43 7.38
N THR A 155 -0.63 4.25 8.38
CA THR A 155 -1.49 3.91 9.51
C THR A 155 -2.27 5.13 9.94
N THR A 156 -3.53 5.00 10.33
CA THR A 156 -4.26 6.15 10.87
C THR A 156 -3.85 6.41 12.31
N PHE A 157 -4.03 7.66 12.74
CA PHE A 157 -3.86 8.08 14.12
C PHE A 157 -4.85 7.34 15.03
N ASP A 158 -6.16 7.37 14.74
CA ASP A 158 -7.16 6.80 15.65
C ASP A 158 -7.17 5.26 15.71
N LYS A 159 -6.86 4.60 14.59
CA LYS A 159 -6.90 3.13 14.44
C LYS A 159 -5.55 2.60 13.99
N PRO A 160 -4.47 2.78 14.77
CA PRO A 160 -3.15 2.39 14.35
C PRO A 160 -2.97 0.88 14.43
N TRP A 161 -2.15 0.29 13.56
CA TRP A 161 -2.02 -1.17 13.49
C TRP A 161 -1.57 -1.81 14.81
N PHE A 162 -0.86 -1.09 15.68
CA PHE A 162 -0.41 -1.66 16.95
C PHE A 162 -1.57 -1.95 17.90
N LYS A 163 -2.73 -1.28 17.74
CA LYS A 163 -3.98 -1.51 18.50
C LYS A 163 -4.91 -2.55 17.86
N ASP A 164 -4.56 -3.09 16.69
CA ASP A 164 -5.40 -4.02 15.93
C ASP A 164 -4.81 -5.44 15.95
N GLU A 165 -5.59 -6.42 15.49
CA GLU A 165 -5.23 -7.83 15.44
C GLU A 165 -5.29 -8.39 14.02
N LEU A 166 -4.61 -9.52 13.80
CA LEU A 166 -4.64 -10.23 12.53
C LEU A 166 -6.04 -10.76 12.23
N LEU A 167 -6.41 -10.76 10.94
CA LEU A 167 -7.60 -11.46 10.47
C LEU A 167 -7.57 -12.93 10.93
N PRO A 168 -8.73 -13.51 11.29
CA PRO A 168 -10.08 -12.90 11.31
C PRO A 168 -10.45 -12.17 12.62
N ILE A 169 -9.52 -12.03 13.58
CA ILE A 169 -9.82 -11.42 14.90
C ILE A 169 -9.90 -9.89 14.83
N GLY A 170 -9.05 -9.29 14.00
CA GLY A 170 -9.04 -7.85 13.73
C GLY A 170 -8.97 -7.57 12.23
N ASN A 171 -8.50 -6.40 11.83
CA ASN A 171 -8.49 -5.98 10.42
C ASN A 171 -7.11 -6.04 9.76
N LEU A 172 -6.08 -6.57 10.45
CA LEU A 172 -4.74 -6.68 9.85
C LEU A 172 -4.69 -7.84 8.86
N ARG A 173 -4.29 -7.54 7.62
CA ARG A 173 -4.00 -8.50 6.53
C ARG A 173 -2.60 -9.10 6.64
N ALA A 174 -1.79 -8.55 7.53
CA ALA A 174 -0.38 -8.80 7.63
C ALA A 174 0.07 -8.62 9.08
N ASN A 175 1.01 -9.46 9.53
CA ASN A 175 1.60 -9.29 10.84
C ASN A 175 2.23 -7.92 11.03
N LYS A 176 2.16 -7.42 12.26
CA LYS A 176 2.80 -6.15 12.68
C LYS A 176 4.29 -6.13 12.35
N SER A 177 4.97 -7.28 12.40
CA SER A 177 6.38 -7.42 12.03
C SER A 177 6.70 -7.02 10.58
N GLN A 178 5.73 -7.08 9.67
CA GLN A 178 5.93 -6.63 8.29
C GLN A 178 6.19 -5.13 8.18
N SER A 179 5.84 -4.34 9.21
CA SER A 179 6.16 -2.91 9.24
C SER A 179 7.65 -2.64 9.16
N LYS A 180 8.50 -3.57 9.61
CA LYS A 180 9.96 -3.45 9.58
C LYS A 180 10.54 -3.37 8.17
N HIS A 181 9.79 -3.78 7.15
CA HIS A 181 10.21 -3.73 5.76
C HIS A 181 9.87 -2.42 5.05
N ALA A 182 9.18 -1.49 5.71
CA ALA A 182 8.91 -0.17 5.16
C ALA A 182 10.12 0.75 5.35
N ASP A 183 10.40 1.62 4.39
CA ASP A 183 11.43 2.65 4.51
C ASP A 183 10.87 3.88 5.26
N VAL A 184 9.60 4.17 5.03
CA VAL A 184 8.87 5.26 5.66
C VAL A 184 7.57 4.76 6.25
N VAL A 185 7.30 5.20 7.48
CA VAL A 185 5.99 5.06 8.11
C VAL A 185 5.35 6.44 8.22
N VAL A 186 4.09 6.53 7.80
CA VAL A 186 3.29 7.75 7.93
C VAL A 186 2.05 7.46 8.77
N VAL A 187 1.93 8.18 9.88
CA VAL A 187 0.71 8.26 10.67
C VAL A 187 -0.18 9.30 10.00
N THR A 188 -1.33 8.88 9.49
CA THR A 188 -2.27 9.69 8.73
C THR A 188 -3.48 10.09 9.57
N LYS A 189 -4.29 11.04 9.08
CA LYS A 189 -5.46 11.58 9.80
C LYS A 189 -5.08 12.08 11.20
N CYS A 190 -3.92 12.71 11.28
CA CYS A 190 -3.43 13.31 12.52
C CYS A 190 -4.31 14.51 12.91
N PRO A 191 -4.53 14.78 14.21
CA PRO A 191 -5.03 16.09 14.62
C PRO A 191 -4.03 17.19 14.23
N HIS A 192 -4.49 18.44 14.13
CA HIS A 192 -3.64 19.58 13.74
C HIS A 192 -2.39 19.71 14.62
N ASN A 193 -2.56 19.57 15.93
CA ASN A 193 -1.47 19.67 16.89
C ASN A 193 -1.27 18.33 17.58
N ILE A 194 -0.12 17.69 17.32
CA ILE A 194 0.33 16.50 18.06
C ILE A 194 1.53 16.90 18.91
N ASP A 195 1.37 16.77 20.22
CA ASP A 195 2.45 17.01 21.18
C ASP A 195 3.62 16.02 21.04
N LEU A 196 4.76 16.38 21.62
CA LEU A 196 5.97 15.55 21.55
C LEU A 196 5.79 14.20 22.28
N LYS A 197 5.04 14.18 23.39
CA LYS A 197 4.78 12.97 24.18
C LYS A 197 4.06 11.92 23.34
N THR A 198 3.05 12.33 22.59
CA THR A 198 2.26 11.49 21.69
C THR A 198 3.13 11.01 20.53
N LYS A 199 3.93 11.88 19.90
CA LYS A 199 4.86 11.46 18.83
C LYS A 199 5.83 10.37 19.32
N ILE A 200 6.39 10.53 20.52
CA ILE A 200 7.28 9.54 21.16
C ILE A 200 6.52 8.23 21.45
N PHE A 201 5.30 8.32 21.98
CA PHE A 201 4.44 7.16 22.23
C PHE A 201 4.19 6.35 20.96
N TYR A 202 3.80 7.00 19.86
CA TYR A 202 3.59 6.35 18.56
C TYR A 202 4.88 5.73 18.03
N LYS A 203 6.01 6.44 18.08
CA LYS A 203 7.31 5.90 17.65
C LYS A 203 7.65 4.60 18.38
N LYS A 204 7.45 4.55 19.71
CA LYS A 204 7.67 3.35 20.53
C LYS A 204 6.69 2.25 20.17
N LYS A 205 5.38 2.52 20.11
CA LYS A 205 4.34 1.51 19.86
C LYS A 205 4.35 0.95 18.44
N LEU A 206 4.71 1.76 17.45
CA LEU A 206 4.88 1.32 16.07
C LEU A 206 6.17 0.51 15.87
N SER A 207 7.06 0.46 16.86
CA SER A 207 8.37 -0.22 16.81
C SER A 207 9.21 0.25 15.61
N ILE A 208 9.31 1.57 15.41
CA ILE A 208 10.06 2.16 14.30
C ILE A 208 11.56 1.90 14.47
N ASN A 209 12.17 1.25 13.49
CA ASN A 209 13.61 0.97 13.48
C ASN A 209 14.44 2.21 13.14
N LYS A 210 15.75 2.20 13.45
CA LYS A 210 16.68 3.32 13.17
C LYS A 210 16.72 3.73 11.69
N ASN A 211 16.54 2.77 10.78
CA ASN A 211 16.61 2.99 9.33
C ASN A 211 15.28 3.48 8.74
N GLN A 212 14.22 3.54 9.55
CA GLN A 212 12.90 3.98 9.11
C GLN A 212 12.68 5.44 9.48
N LYS A 213 12.02 6.19 8.60
CA LYS A 213 11.53 7.54 8.94
C LYS A 213 10.07 7.45 9.37
N LEU A 214 9.71 8.25 10.38
CA LEU A 214 8.33 8.38 10.87
C LEU A 214 7.84 9.80 10.62
N PHE A 215 6.71 9.92 9.93
CA PHE A 215 6.03 11.19 9.72
C PHE A 215 4.62 11.14 10.29
N PHE A 216 4.12 12.32 10.66
CA PHE A 216 2.73 12.54 11.05
C PHE A 216 2.14 13.48 10.01
N TYR A 217 1.11 13.02 9.34
CA TYR A 217 0.48 13.71 8.23
C TYR A 217 -0.99 13.93 8.53
N ASN A 218 -1.40 15.18 8.38
CA ASN A 218 -2.77 15.57 8.41
C ASN A 218 -3.19 15.93 6.98
N TYR A 219 -4.21 15.24 6.50
CA TYR A 219 -4.95 15.66 5.33
C TYR A 219 -6.40 15.77 5.81
N PHE A 220 -6.87 16.98 6.03
CA PHE A 220 -8.30 17.21 6.02
C PHE A 220 -8.70 17.25 4.55
N ILE A 221 -9.58 16.32 4.15
CA ILE A 221 -10.39 16.46 2.94
C ILE A 221 -11.56 17.34 3.35
#